data_AF-A0A9W7IIC2-F1
#
_entry.id   AF-A0A9W7IIC2-F1
#
_cell.length_a   1.000
_cell.length_b   1.000
_cell.length_c   1.000
_cell.angle_alpha   90.00
_cell.angle_beta   90.00
_cell.angle_gamma   90.00
#
_symmetry.space_group_name_H-M   'P 1'
#
loop_
_entity.id
_entity.type
_entity.pdbx_description
1 polymer ?
#
loop_
_entity_poly.entity_id
_entity_poly.type
_entity_poly.pdbx_seq_one_letter_code
_entity_poly.pdbx_strand_id
1 'polypeptide(L)'
;MEKSGESPARTLNPINGGQPMKEGGKPKVVVVMGPTGSGKSRLAIDLATHFPLEIINADSMQVYQGLDVLTNKVPLHDQKGVPHHLLGTVSSDVEFTAKKFRDSAIPIINDILSRNHLPVIVGGTNYYIQALVSSFLLDESAEDMSQIYSSDHPGNEQTDHMHDVLGDSCNYSYDLLKELDPVAANRIHPNNHRKINRYLSLYARSGVLPSKLFQGKAAENWGRFDNSRYSCCFICVDAALPALDQYVEHRVDCMLDAGLLDEVYDIYNPNANYTLGLRQAIGVREFENFFRAYFSGNMDDEMGDSSDGTPLKLSTTMNDKLFKENIRGILNSTGDNPQKILLEEAIGKVKLNTQRLVRRQKRRVNQLQTLFGWNISYVDATEPISEKSDECWAGQVVGPAVEVIRSFLNEDYSTGRVSDEESKTVTDIVQRDLWTQYVCKSCGDRILRGAHEWEQHKQGRGHRKRMSSLRKSRSFSQQ
;
A
#
# COMPACT_ATOMS: atom_id res chain seq x y z
N MET A 1 47.34 -28.08 -42.17
CA MET A 1 46.10 -27.39 -42.57
C MET A 1 45.02 -27.77 -41.57
N GLU A 2 44.24 -26.78 -41.20
CA GLU A 2 43.62 -26.58 -39.88
C GLU A 2 42.53 -27.58 -39.46
N LYS A 3 42.43 -27.70 -38.13
CA LYS A 3 41.25 -28.20 -37.40
C LYS A 3 40.17 -27.13 -37.41
N SER A 4 38.91 -27.54 -37.50
CA SER A 4 37.83 -26.87 -36.77
C SER A 4 36.68 -27.87 -36.52
N GLY A 5 36.50 -28.21 -35.25
CA GLY A 5 35.27 -28.78 -34.73
C GLY A 5 34.40 -27.63 -34.21
N GLU A 6 33.13 -27.63 -34.59
CA GLU A 6 32.13 -26.75 -33.98
C GLU A 6 31.29 -27.57 -32.99
N SER A 7 31.51 -27.29 -31.71
CA SER A 7 30.62 -27.66 -30.62
C SER A 7 29.42 -26.69 -30.62
N PRO A 8 28.18 -27.14 -30.34
CA PRO A 8 27.08 -26.23 -30.16
C PRO A 8 27.26 -25.46 -28.84
N ALA A 9 27.20 -24.14 -28.92
CA ALA A 9 27.22 -23.24 -27.77
C ALA A 9 26.05 -23.57 -26.83
N ARG A 10 26.35 -24.16 -25.68
CA ARG A 10 25.43 -24.28 -24.55
C ARG A 10 25.27 -22.90 -23.93
N THR A 11 24.10 -22.28 -24.12
CA THR A 11 23.68 -21.12 -23.33
C THR A 11 23.47 -21.61 -21.89
N LEU A 12 24.44 -21.32 -21.01
CA LEU A 12 24.38 -21.64 -19.59
C LEU A 12 23.42 -20.67 -18.89
N ASN A 13 22.34 -21.22 -18.34
CA ASN A 13 21.30 -20.49 -17.62
C ASN A 13 21.74 -20.29 -16.15
N PRO A 14 21.74 -19.06 -15.60
CA PRO A 14 22.38 -18.76 -14.32
C PRO A 14 21.54 -19.08 -13.07
N ILE A 15 20.25 -19.39 -13.20
CA ILE A 15 19.32 -19.42 -12.05
C ILE A 15 19.47 -20.68 -11.19
N ASN A 16 19.91 -21.80 -11.77
CA ASN A 16 20.33 -23.01 -11.07
C ASN A 16 21.01 -23.90 -12.11
N GLY A 17 22.34 -24.03 -12.07
CA GLY A 17 23.08 -24.88 -12.99
C GLY A 17 22.71 -26.36 -12.82
N GLY A 18 21.60 -26.82 -13.42
CA GLY A 18 21.28 -28.21 -13.71
C GLY A 18 21.50 -29.25 -12.60
N GLN A 19 21.40 -28.87 -11.32
CA GLN A 19 21.55 -29.79 -10.19
C GLN A 19 20.36 -29.70 -9.23
N PRO A 20 19.97 -30.84 -8.61
CA PRO A 20 18.96 -30.86 -7.57
C PRO A 20 19.36 -29.91 -6.44
N MET A 21 18.37 -29.23 -5.86
CA MET A 21 18.59 -28.27 -4.77
C MET A 21 19.53 -28.84 -3.71
N LYS A 22 20.62 -28.13 -3.40
CA LYS A 22 21.46 -28.44 -2.24
C LYS A 22 20.58 -28.36 -0.98
N GLU A 23 20.59 -29.41 -0.18
CA GLU A 23 19.95 -29.43 1.13
C GLU A 23 20.53 -28.28 2.00
N GLY A 24 19.70 -27.27 2.30
CA GLY A 24 20.00 -26.24 3.30
C GLY A 24 19.71 -24.77 2.94
N GLY A 25 19.53 -24.42 1.66
CA GLY A 25 19.30 -23.02 1.23
C GLY A 25 17.81 -22.61 1.20
N LYS A 26 17.49 -21.39 1.66
CA LYS A 26 16.13 -20.82 1.50
C LYS A 26 15.87 -20.45 0.03
N PRO A 27 14.67 -20.67 -0.52
CA PRO A 27 14.37 -20.29 -1.91
C PRO A 27 14.54 -18.79 -2.15
N LYS A 28 15.05 -18.42 -3.33
CA LYS A 28 15.30 -17.02 -3.72
C LYS A 28 14.04 -16.37 -4.29
N VAL A 29 13.75 -15.16 -3.83
CA VAL A 29 12.62 -14.33 -4.29
C VAL A 29 13.11 -12.90 -4.46
N VAL A 30 12.71 -12.23 -5.56
CA VAL A 30 12.94 -10.79 -5.74
C VAL A 30 11.66 -10.04 -5.38
N VAL A 31 11.80 -8.88 -4.74
CA VAL A 31 10.70 -8.00 -4.37
C VAL A 31 10.97 -6.62 -4.96
N VAL A 32 10.07 -6.16 -5.84
CA VAL A 32 10.07 -4.81 -6.41
C VAL A 32 8.97 -4.00 -5.73
N MET A 33 9.40 -3.03 -4.92
CA MET A 33 8.55 -2.17 -4.10
C MET A 33 8.82 -0.68 -4.37
N GLY A 34 8.02 0.21 -3.78
CA GLY A 34 8.10 1.65 -4.02
C GLY A 34 6.73 2.33 -4.14
N PRO A 35 6.68 3.67 -4.11
CA PRO A 35 5.42 4.42 -4.17
C PRO A 35 4.67 4.22 -5.50
N THR A 36 3.37 4.45 -5.51
CA THR A 36 2.59 4.51 -6.76
C THR A 36 3.20 5.54 -7.71
N GLY A 37 3.22 5.23 -8.99
CA GLY A 37 3.82 6.08 -10.02
C GLY A 37 5.34 5.95 -10.19
N SER A 38 6.06 5.22 -9.33
CA SER A 38 7.52 5.06 -9.48
C SER A 38 7.97 4.10 -10.60
N GLY A 39 7.05 3.44 -11.31
CA GLY A 39 7.39 2.54 -12.42
C GLY A 39 7.71 1.09 -12.02
N LYS A 40 7.26 0.62 -10.84
CA LYS A 40 7.46 -0.78 -10.37
C LYS A 40 7.10 -1.85 -11.42
N SER A 41 5.91 -1.75 -12.00
CA SER A 41 5.44 -2.75 -12.98
C SER A 41 6.25 -2.70 -14.27
N ARG A 42 6.61 -1.48 -14.73
CA ARG A 42 7.51 -1.29 -15.87
C ARG A 42 8.85 -1.97 -15.63
N LEU A 43 9.46 -1.77 -14.45
CA LEU A 43 10.72 -2.41 -14.11
C LEU A 43 10.59 -3.93 -14.10
N ALA A 44 9.55 -4.46 -13.46
CA ALA A 44 9.35 -5.91 -13.38
C ALA A 44 9.19 -6.58 -14.75
N ILE A 45 8.51 -5.91 -15.69
CA ILE A 45 8.36 -6.39 -17.06
C ILE A 45 9.69 -6.30 -17.81
N ASP A 46 10.42 -5.19 -17.70
CA ASP A 46 11.71 -5.01 -18.38
C ASP A 46 12.77 -6.00 -17.84
N LEU A 47 12.72 -6.36 -16.56
CA LEU A 47 13.56 -7.40 -15.97
C LEU A 47 13.35 -8.78 -16.61
N ALA A 48 12.18 -9.06 -17.19
CA ALA A 48 11.92 -10.34 -17.85
C ALA A 48 12.74 -10.55 -19.14
N THR A 49 13.29 -9.47 -19.70
CA THR A 49 14.25 -9.56 -20.81
C THR A 49 15.63 -10.06 -20.35
N HIS A 50 15.91 -10.02 -19.05
CA HIS A 50 17.20 -10.40 -18.46
C HIS A 50 17.15 -11.69 -17.65
N PHE A 51 15.98 -12.06 -17.12
CA PHE A 51 15.79 -13.26 -16.30
C PHE A 51 14.51 -13.98 -16.70
N PRO A 52 14.50 -15.33 -16.79
CA PRO A 52 13.25 -16.09 -16.90
C PRO A 52 12.48 -15.95 -15.58
N LEU A 53 11.53 -15.03 -15.54
CA LEU A 53 10.82 -14.62 -14.34
C LEU A 53 9.32 -14.62 -14.53
N GLU A 54 8.59 -14.69 -13.42
CA GLU A 54 7.14 -14.53 -13.39
C GLU A 54 6.77 -13.54 -12.27
N ILE A 55 5.77 -12.69 -12.54
CA ILE A 55 5.39 -11.58 -11.65
C ILE A 55 4.24 -12.01 -10.75
N ILE A 56 4.33 -11.75 -9.45
CA ILE A 56 3.24 -11.90 -8.48
C ILE A 56 2.85 -10.52 -7.98
N ASN A 57 1.62 -10.09 -8.32
CA ASN A 57 1.09 -8.79 -7.88
C ASN A 57 0.85 -8.78 -6.36
N ALA A 58 1.45 -7.80 -5.69
CA ALA A 58 1.29 -7.49 -4.27
C ALA A 58 0.70 -6.08 -4.08
N ASP A 59 -0.31 -5.73 -4.87
CA ASP A 59 -1.14 -4.54 -4.66
C ASP A 59 -2.57 -4.92 -4.28
N SER A 60 -3.00 -4.50 -3.10
CA SER A 60 -4.30 -4.85 -2.51
C SER A 60 -5.52 -4.42 -3.32
N MET A 61 -5.39 -3.45 -4.22
CA MET A 61 -6.50 -3.06 -5.10
C MET A 61 -6.42 -3.77 -6.45
N GLN A 62 -5.21 -4.05 -6.95
CA GLN A 62 -5.03 -4.70 -8.25
C GLN A 62 -5.33 -6.21 -8.24
N VAL A 63 -5.46 -6.84 -7.06
CA VAL A 63 -5.87 -8.25 -6.96
C VAL A 63 -7.29 -8.50 -7.48
N TYR A 64 -8.16 -7.47 -7.44
CA TYR A 64 -9.57 -7.59 -7.76
C TYR A 64 -9.87 -7.48 -9.26
N GLN A 65 -10.87 -8.22 -9.72
CA GLN A 65 -11.49 -8.07 -11.04
C GLN A 65 -12.19 -6.70 -11.16
N GLY A 66 -12.11 -6.10 -12.34
CA GLY A 66 -12.69 -4.79 -12.63
C GLY A 66 -11.90 -3.63 -12.03
N LEU A 67 -12.31 -2.40 -12.33
CA LEU A 67 -11.57 -1.18 -11.99
C LEU A 67 -10.12 -1.21 -12.51
N ASP A 68 -9.88 -1.71 -13.72
CA ASP A 68 -8.54 -1.91 -14.29
C ASP A 68 -7.83 -0.57 -14.52
N VAL A 69 -8.55 0.41 -15.06
CA VAL A 69 -8.06 1.78 -15.24
C VAL A 69 -7.85 2.44 -13.88
N LEU A 70 -8.86 2.45 -13.00
CA LEU A 70 -8.79 3.11 -11.70
C LEU A 70 -7.68 2.55 -10.81
N THR A 71 -7.50 1.23 -10.79
CA THR A 71 -6.45 0.56 -10.01
C THR A 71 -5.10 0.51 -10.73
N ASN A 72 -5.02 1.09 -11.94
CA ASN A 72 -3.81 1.19 -12.74
C ASN A 72 -3.15 -0.19 -12.99
N LYS A 73 -3.97 -1.19 -13.34
CA LYS A 73 -3.48 -2.50 -13.76
C LYS A 73 -2.78 -2.36 -15.10
N VAL A 74 -1.70 -3.13 -15.30
CA VAL A 74 -0.99 -3.12 -16.59
C VAL A 74 -1.86 -3.85 -17.64
N PRO A 75 -2.24 -3.20 -18.76
CA PRO A 75 -2.98 -3.86 -19.83
C PRO A 75 -2.24 -5.07 -20.40
N LEU A 76 -2.96 -6.07 -20.90
CA LEU A 76 -2.35 -7.31 -21.43
C LEU A 76 -1.29 -7.07 -22.51
N HIS A 77 -1.49 -6.07 -23.37
CA HIS A 77 -0.52 -5.74 -24.43
C HIS A 77 0.79 -5.14 -23.87
N ASP A 78 0.70 -4.41 -22.75
CA ASP A 78 1.86 -3.81 -22.08
C ASP A 78 2.61 -4.81 -21.19
N GLN A 79 2.02 -5.96 -20.87
CA GLN A 79 2.67 -7.03 -20.10
C GLN A 79 3.77 -7.74 -20.89
N LYS A 80 3.89 -7.52 -22.21
CA LYS A 80 4.91 -8.09 -23.10
C LYS A 80 5.05 -9.63 -22.99
N GLY A 81 3.94 -10.32 -22.71
CA GLY A 81 3.91 -11.78 -22.55
C GLY A 81 4.48 -12.32 -21.23
N VAL A 82 4.88 -11.45 -20.29
CA VAL A 82 5.36 -11.86 -18.97
C VAL A 82 4.19 -12.36 -18.12
N PRO A 83 4.24 -13.58 -17.56
CA PRO A 83 3.16 -14.10 -16.72
C PRO A 83 2.95 -13.25 -15.46
N HIS A 84 1.69 -12.86 -15.23
CA HIS A 84 1.25 -12.12 -14.04
C HIS A 84 0.29 -12.97 -13.20
N HIS A 85 0.61 -13.12 -11.92
CA HIS A 85 -0.18 -13.82 -10.93
C HIS A 85 -0.83 -12.84 -9.96
N LEU A 86 -2.01 -13.19 -9.44
CA LEU A 86 -2.77 -12.38 -8.48
C LEU A 86 -3.09 -10.95 -8.98
N LEU A 87 -3.18 -10.76 -10.30
CA LEU A 87 -3.58 -9.51 -10.95
C LEU A 87 -4.99 -9.70 -11.54
N GLY A 88 -6.00 -9.04 -10.99
CA GLY A 88 -7.38 -9.14 -11.48
C GLY A 88 -8.01 -10.53 -11.32
N THR A 89 -7.62 -11.29 -10.30
CA THR A 89 -8.06 -12.69 -10.12
C THR A 89 -9.12 -12.87 -9.03
N VAL A 90 -9.26 -11.90 -8.13
CA VAL A 90 -10.16 -11.97 -6.97
C VAL A 90 -11.49 -11.30 -7.31
N SER A 91 -12.61 -11.92 -6.94
CA SER A 91 -13.94 -11.31 -7.08
C SER A 91 -14.07 -10.05 -6.21
N SER A 92 -14.72 -9.02 -6.75
CA SER A 92 -14.96 -7.73 -6.09
C SER A 92 -15.75 -7.82 -4.77
N ASP A 93 -16.55 -8.89 -4.58
CA ASP A 93 -17.40 -9.09 -3.40
C ASP A 93 -16.68 -9.79 -2.23
N VAL A 94 -15.44 -10.26 -2.43
CA VAL A 94 -14.70 -11.05 -1.44
C VAL A 94 -13.63 -10.21 -0.77
N GLU A 95 -13.61 -10.12 0.56
CA GLU A 95 -12.51 -9.44 1.25
C GLU A 95 -11.18 -10.19 1.06
N PHE A 96 -10.15 -9.51 0.52
CA PHE A 96 -8.82 -10.06 0.30
C PHE A 96 -7.80 -9.53 1.32
N THR A 97 -7.48 -10.36 2.33
CA THR A 97 -6.59 -9.98 3.44
C THR A 97 -5.13 -10.35 3.18
N ALA A 98 -4.20 -9.81 3.97
CA ALA A 98 -2.78 -10.16 3.91
C ALA A 98 -2.52 -11.66 4.09
N LYS A 99 -3.34 -12.31 4.93
CA LYS A 99 -3.31 -13.76 5.11
C LYS A 99 -3.71 -14.49 3.82
N LYS A 100 -4.81 -14.08 3.18
CA LYS A 100 -5.24 -14.66 1.90
C LYS A 100 -4.20 -14.45 0.80
N PHE A 101 -3.58 -13.26 0.75
CA PHE A 101 -2.45 -12.99 -0.14
C PHE A 101 -1.30 -13.98 0.10
N ARG A 102 -0.80 -14.11 1.33
CA ARG A 102 0.26 -15.07 1.67
C ARG A 102 -0.10 -16.49 1.23
N ASP A 103 -1.28 -16.94 1.66
CA ASP A 103 -1.73 -18.32 1.45
C ASP A 103 -1.92 -18.64 -0.05
N SER A 104 -2.23 -17.62 -0.87
CA SER A 104 -2.32 -17.74 -2.33
C SER A 104 -0.95 -17.62 -3.00
N ALA A 105 -0.06 -16.74 -2.52
CA ALA A 105 1.23 -16.48 -3.13
C ALA A 105 2.25 -17.61 -2.91
N ILE A 106 2.25 -18.27 -1.74
CA ILE A 106 3.17 -19.38 -1.44
C ILE A 106 3.11 -20.52 -2.48
N PRO A 107 1.94 -21.10 -2.82
CA PRO A 107 1.89 -22.17 -3.82
C PRO A 107 2.32 -21.68 -5.21
N ILE A 108 2.00 -20.43 -5.58
CA ILE A 108 2.43 -19.81 -6.84
C ILE A 108 3.95 -19.69 -6.90
N ILE A 109 4.59 -19.23 -5.81
CA ILE A 109 6.05 -19.15 -5.72
C ILE A 109 6.68 -20.54 -5.92
N ASN A 110 6.15 -21.56 -5.26
CA ASN A 110 6.66 -22.93 -5.39
C ASN A 110 6.52 -23.46 -6.83
N ASP A 111 5.41 -23.16 -7.48
CA ASP A 111 5.15 -23.53 -8.87
C ASP A 111 6.13 -22.84 -9.85
N ILE A 112 6.32 -21.53 -9.72
CA ILE A 112 7.30 -20.75 -10.51
C ILE A 112 8.73 -21.32 -10.33
N LEU A 113 9.12 -21.57 -9.07
CA LEU A 113 10.43 -22.13 -8.76
C LEU A 113 10.59 -23.55 -9.32
N SER A 114 9.54 -24.36 -9.33
CA SER A 114 9.58 -25.72 -9.91
C SER A 114 9.84 -25.71 -11.42
N ARG A 115 9.46 -24.62 -12.11
CA ARG A 115 9.77 -24.37 -13.52
C ARG A 115 11.14 -23.70 -13.74
N ASN A 116 11.97 -23.58 -12.71
CA ASN A 116 13.23 -22.83 -12.72
C ASN A 116 13.09 -21.35 -13.15
N HIS A 117 11.95 -20.74 -12.87
CA HIS A 117 11.73 -19.31 -13.08
C HIS A 117 11.95 -18.53 -11.77
N LEU A 118 12.29 -17.25 -11.88
CA LEU A 118 12.48 -16.35 -10.76
C LEU A 118 11.13 -15.75 -10.34
N PRO A 119 10.61 -16.02 -9.13
CA PRO A 119 9.43 -15.34 -8.61
C PRO A 119 9.78 -13.88 -8.26
N VAL A 120 9.08 -12.93 -8.88
CA VAL A 120 9.21 -11.49 -8.61
C VAL A 120 7.91 -10.94 -8.03
N ILE A 121 7.95 -10.55 -6.76
CA ILE A 121 6.81 -9.92 -6.07
C ILE A 121 6.82 -8.42 -6.37
N VAL A 122 5.73 -7.89 -6.92
CA VAL A 122 5.67 -6.49 -7.35
C VAL A 122 4.47 -5.80 -6.74
N GLY A 123 4.66 -4.71 -5.99
CA GLY A 123 3.51 -3.97 -5.47
C GLY A 123 3.82 -2.87 -4.47
N GLY A 124 2.81 -2.04 -4.18
CA GLY A 124 2.90 -0.95 -3.20
C GLY A 124 2.32 -1.31 -1.82
N THR A 125 1.79 -2.53 -1.66
CA THR A 125 1.14 -2.99 -0.43
C THR A 125 2.16 -3.67 0.46
N ASN A 126 2.99 -2.87 1.13
CA ASN A 126 4.12 -3.36 1.93
C ASN A 126 3.74 -4.41 2.99
N TYR A 127 2.52 -4.37 3.51
CA TYR A 127 2.06 -5.35 4.49
C TYR A 127 1.77 -6.73 3.87
N TYR A 128 1.38 -6.82 2.59
CA TYR A 128 1.33 -8.09 1.86
C TYR A 128 2.74 -8.69 1.73
N ILE A 129 3.72 -7.85 1.41
CA ILE A 129 5.13 -8.27 1.30
C ILE A 129 5.64 -8.74 2.68
N GLN A 130 5.41 -7.98 3.75
CA GLN A 130 5.76 -8.39 5.12
C GLN A 130 5.10 -9.72 5.49
N ALA A 131 3.83 -9.89 5.13
CA ALA A 131 3.06 -11.10 5.39
C ALA A 131 3.65 -12.34 4.69
N LEU A 132 4.11 -12.15 3.45
CA LEU A 132 4.71 -13.21 2.67
C LEU A 132 6.11 -13.60 3.16
N VAL A 133 6.95 -12.59 3.43
CA VAL A 133 8.36 -12.79 3.75
C VAL A 133 8.54 -13.24 5.21
N SER A 134 7.72 -12.73 6.13
CA SER A 134 7.81 -13.11 7.53
C SER A 134 7.31 -14.53 7.79
N SER A 135 8.06 -15.28 8.60
CA SER A 135 7.63 -16.57 9.15
C SER A 135 6.40 -16.46 10.04
N PHE A 136 6.08 -15.26 10.53
CA PHE A 136 4.95 -15.01 11.39
C PHE A 136 3.97 -14.02 10.75
N LEU A 137 2.72 -14.46 10.59
CA LEU A 137 1.63 -13.55 10.27
C LEU A 137 0.94 -13.12 11.55
N LEU A 138 0.94 -11.81 11.79
CA LEU A 138 -0.20 -11.23 12.47
C LEU A 138 -1.32 -11.10 11.45
N ASP A 139 -2.47 -11.68 11.77
CA ASP A 139 -3.69 -11.48 11.00
C ASP A 139 -4.13 -10.03 11.24
N GLU A 140 -3.63 -9.09 10.42
CA GLU A 140 -3.84 -7.64 10.54
C GLU A 140 -4.33 -7.05 9.21
N SER A 141 -5.65 -6.85 9.07
CA SER A 141 -6.23 -5.97 8.04
C SER A 141 -6.39 -4.52 8.54
N ALA A 142 -5.49 -4.03 9.39
CA ALA A 142 -5.72 -2.83 10.20
C ALA A 142 -4.64 -1.73 10.12
N GLU A 143 -3.82 -1.67 9.06
CA GLU A 143 -2.79 -0.62 8.95
C GLU A 143 -2.97 0.39 7.80
N ASP A 144 -4.05 0.31 7.02
CA ASP A 144 -4.51 1.49 6.25
C ASP A 144 -5.99 1.73 6.54
N MET A 145 -6.40 3.00 6.57
CA MET A 145 -7.74 3.52 6.93
C MET A 145 -7.94 4.04 8.37
N SER A 146 -6.91 4.57 9.03
CA SER A 146 -7.10 5.33 10.29
C SER A 146 -6.90 6.84 10.18
N GLN A 147 -6.58 7.43 9.01
CA GLN A 147 -6.34 8.89 8.92
C GLN A 147 -6.92 9.63 7.70
N ILE A 148 -7.88 9.05 6.97
CA ILE A 148 -8.69 9.85 6.02
C ILE A 148 -9.69 10.75 6.78
N TYR A 149 -9.98 10.45 8.06
CA TYR A 149 -10.89 11.22 8.91
C TYR A 149 -10.19 12.18 9.88
N SER A 150 -8.94 12.61 9.62
CA SER A 150 -8.42 13.78 10.33
C SER A 150 -9.19 15.00 9.84
N SER A 151 -10.18 15.38 10.62
CA SER A 151 -10.98 16.60 10.55
C SER A 151 -10.12 17.83 10.22
N ASP A 152 -10.13 18.23 8.96
CA ASP A 152 -9.86 19.60 8.51
C ASP A 152 -10.93 19.90 7.44
N HIS A 153 -12.16 20.16 7.89
CA HIS A 153 -13.09 20.99 7.13
C HIS A 153 -12.83 22.44 7.51
N PRO A 154 -12.37 23.30 6.58
CA PRO A 154 -12.47 24.74 6.79
C PRO A 154 -13.90 25.17 6.46
N GLY A 155 -14.63 25.64 7.47
CA GLY A 155 -15.88 26.39 7.29
C GLY A 155 -17.17 25.58 7.37
N ASN A 156 -17.75 25.52 8.58
CA ASN A 156 -19.18 25.75 8.74
C ASN A 156 -19.47 26.14 10.21
N GLU A 157 -19.44 27.44 10.46
CA GLU A 157 -20.07 28.01 11.65
C GLU A 157 -21.58 28.06 11.39
N GLN A 158 -22.31 27.06 11.88
CA GLN A 158 -23.73 27.22 12.25
C GLN A 158 -24.19 26.01 13.06
N THR A 159 -24.16 26.21 14.38
CA THR A 159 -25.13 25.75 15.38
C THR A 159 -25.95 24.51 15.04
N ASP A 160 -25.56 23.37 15.62
CA ASP A 160 -26.45 22.24 15.80
C ASP A 160 -26.56 21.94 17.31
N HIS A 161 -27.74 22.21 17.86
CA HIS A 161 -28.17 21.74 19.17
C HIS A 161 -28.98 20.47 18.94
N MET A 162 -28.35 19.28 18.93
CA MET A 162 -28.99 18.05 19.41
C MET A 162 -28.02 16.86 19.52
N HIS A 163 -27.98 16.31 20.73
CA HIS A 163 -27.55 14.96 21.14
C HIS A 163 -26.06 14.58 21.24
N ASP A 164 -25.56 14.86 22.44
CA ASP A 164 -24.39 14.38 23.16
C ASP A 164 -24.55 12.91 23.65
N VAL A 165 -24.47 11.90 22.76
CA VAL A 165 -24.57 10.46 23.16
C VAL A 165 -23.51 9.53 22.53
N LEU A 166 -22.63 10.01 21.64
CA LEU A 166 -21.63 9.15 20.97
C LEU A 166 -20.18 9.31 21.47
N GLY A 167 -19.94 10.17 22.46
CA GLY A 167 -18.60 10.45 23.00
C GLY A 167 -18.01 9.34 23.89
N ASP A 168 -18.85 8.55 24.57
CA ASP A 168 -18.40 7.63 25.63
C ASP A 168 -17.98 6.23 25.16
N SER A 169 -18.33 5.83 23.94
CA SER A 169 -17.96 4.49 23.42
C SER A 169 -16.46 4.37 23.09
N CYS A 170 -15.78 5.49 22.84
CA CYS A 170 -14.42 5.56 22.34
C CYS A 170 -13.34 5.28 23.40
N ASN A 171 -13.53 5.71 24.65
CA ASN A 171 -12.61 5.43 25.75
C ASN A 171 -12.80 4.01 26.31
N TYR A 172 -14.06 3.56 26.38
CA TYR A 172 -14.41 2.26 26.98
C TYR A 172 -13.68 1.08 26.32
N SER A 173 -13.52 1.08 24.99
CA SER A 173 -12.85 -0.01 24.29
C SER A 173 -11.34 -0.06 24.55
N TYR A 174 -10.67 1.10 24.68
CA TYR A 174 -9.24 1.13 25.01
C TYR A 174 -9.01 0.79 26.48
N ASP A 175 -9.84 1.30 27.37
CA ASP A 175 -9.76 1.01 28.80
C ASP A 175 -10.03 -0.48 29.06
N LEU A 176 -11.02 -1.07 28.37
CA LEU A 176 -11.26 -2.51 28.39
C LEU A 176 -10.05 -3.31 27.88
N LEU A 177 -9.40 -2.89 26.80
CA LEU A 177 -8.17 -3.54 26.33
C LEU A 177 -7.02 -3.37 27.33
N LYS A 178 -6.92 -2.23 28.00
CA LYS A 178 -5.88 -1.95 29.00
C LYS A 178 -6.08 -2.75 30.27
N GLU A 179 -7.34 -3.00 30.68
CA GLU A 179 -7.69 -3.87 31.79
C GLU A 179 -7.43 -5.34 31.46
N LEU A 180 -7.80 -5.79 30.27
CA LEU A 180 -7.62 -7.18 29.82
C LEU A 180 -6.16 -7.49 29.49
N ASP A 181 -5.49 -6.59 28.78
CA ASP A 181 -4.16 -6.79 28.21
C ASP A 181 -3.33 -5.48 28.18
N PRO A 182 -2.78 -5.06 29.35
CA PRO A 182 -2.05 -3.81 29.47
C PRO A 182 -0.79 -3.77 28.59
N VAL A 183 -0.20 -4.93 28.31
CA VAL A 183 0.98 -5.05 27.43
C VAL A 183 0.60 -4.75 25.98
N ALA A 184 -0.53 -5.29 25.49
CA ALA A 184 -1.02 -4.98 24.15
C ALA A 184 -1.54 -3.54 24.04
N ALA A 185 -2.25 -3.03 25.06
CA ALA A 185 -2.70 -1.65 25.10
C ALA A 185 -1.51 -0.66 25.03
N ASN A 186 -0.42 -0.94 25.76
CA ASN A 186 0.82 -0.18 25.65
C ASN A 186 1.50 -0.28 24.28
N ARG A 187 1.06 -1.16 23.37
CA ARG A 187 1.54 -1.28 21.97
C ARG A 187 0.61 -0.63 20.94
N ILE A 188 -0.60 -0.20 21.33
CA ILE A 188 -1.59 0.43 20.43
C ILE A 188 -1.95 1.85 20.90
N HIS A 189 -2.03 2.82 19.99
CA HIS A 189 -2.52 4.17 20.34
C HIS A 189 -4.02 4.14 20.67
N PRO A 190 -4.52 4.87 21.69
CA PRO A 190 -5.94 4.87 22.09
C PRO A 190 -6.93 5.18 20.97
N ASN A 191 -6.56 6.09 20.05
CA ASN A 191 -7.42 6.44 18.90
C ASN A 191 -7.42 5.39 17.77
N ASN A 192 -6.67 4.28 17.89
CA ASN A 192 -6.68 3.22 16.89
C ASN A 192 -7.80 2.21 17.19
N HIS A 193 -9.05 2.70 17.17
CA HIS A 193 -10.25 1.95 17.56
C HIS A 193 -10.40 0.63 16.80
N ARG A 194 -10.01 0.58 15.52
CA ARG A 194 -10.03 -0.67 14.74
C ARG A 194 -9.07 -1.72 15.31
N LYS A 195 -7.83 -1.34 15.64
CA LYS A 195 -6.85 -2.27 16.21
C LYS A 195 -7.24 -2.71 17.62
N ILE A 196 -7.80 -1.79 18.41
CA ILE A 196 -8.33 -2.07 19.76
C ILE A 196 -9.48 -3.07 19.69
N ASN A 197 -10.52 -2.80 18.89
CA ASN A 197 -11.70 -3.67 18.74
C ASN A 197 -11.33 -5.05 18.20
N ARG A 198 -10.32 -5.15 17.33
CA ARG A 198 -9.82 -6.44 16.83
C ARG A 198 -9.07 -7.23 17.91
N TYR A 199 -8.28 -6.57 18.75
CA TYR A 199 -7.58 -7.24 19.84
C TYR A 199 -8.59 -7.80 20.86
N LEU A 200 -9.63 -7.03 21.16
CA LEU A 200 -10.75 -7.47 21.96
C LEU A 200 -11.52 -8.62 21.31
N SER A 201 -11.83 -8.56 20.02
CA SER A 201 -12.54 -9.65 19.32
C SER A 201 -11.71 -10.92 19.20
N LEU A 202 -10.39 -10.79 19.06
CA LEU A 202 -9.45 -11.90 19.00
C LEU A 202 -9.35 -12.60 20.37
N TYR A 203 -9.31 -11.82 21.45
CA TYR A 203 -9.42 -12.36 22.81
C TYR A 203 -10.76 -13.06 23.03
N ALA A 204 -11.88 -12.43 22.65
CA ALA A 204 -13.21 -13.00 22.79
C ALA A 204 -13.37 -14.34 22.05
N ARG A 205 -12.74 -14.48 20.88
CA ARG A 205 -12.80 -15.72 20.08
C ARG A 205 -11.83 -16.80 20.55
N SER A 206 -10.64 -16.44 20.99
CA SER A 206 -9.56 -17.39 21.30
C SER A 206 -9.39 -17.69 22.79
N GLY A 207 -9.87 -16.81 23.67
CA GLY A 207 -9.62 -16.85 25.11
C GLY A 207 -8.17 -16.52 25.51
N VAL A 208 -7.27 -16.29 24.55
CA VAL A 208 -5.85 -16.02 24.79
C VAL A 208 -5.58 -14.54 24.62
N LEU A 209 -4.89 -13.94 25.60
CA LEU A 209 -4.52 -12.53 25.55
C LEU A 209 -3.69 -12.23 24.29
N PRO A 210 -4.01 -11.17 23.53
CA PRO A 210 -3.22 -10.76 22.38
C PRO A 210 -1.73 -10.68 22.68
N SER A 211 -1.30 -10.03 23.77
CA SER A 211 0.10 -9.95 24.19
C SER A 211 0.75 -11.29 24.49
N LYS A 212 -0.02 -12.31 24.91
CA LYS A 212 0.47 -13.68 25.13
C LYS A 212 0.54 -14.49 23.84
N LEU A 213 -0.35 -14.25 22.89
CA LEU A 213 -0.15 -14.69 21.50
C LEU A 213 1.09 -14.04 20.87
N PHE A 214 1.49 -12.88 21.41
CA PHE A 214 2.63 -12.07 20.99
C PHE A 214 3.78 -12.06 22.03
N GLN A 215 3.97 -13.15 22.79
CA GLN A 215 5.12 -13.34 23.69
C GLN A 215 6.00 -14.51 23.23
N GLY A 216 7.32 -14.28 23.27
CA GLY A 216 8.37 -15.20 22.80
C GLY A 216 9.27 -14.56 21.73
N LYS A 217 10.38 -15.23 21.35
CA LYS A 217 11.32 -14.81 20.28
C LYS A 217 10.64 -14.38 18.97
N ALA A 218 9.38 -14.78 18.75
CA ALA A 218 8.56 -14.43 17.59
C ALA A 218 8.02 -12.97 17.58
N ALA A 219 7.86 -12.32 18.74
CA ALA A 219 7.39 -10.93 18.82
C ALA A 219 8.53 -9.89 18.76
N GLU A 220 9.73 -10.26 19.22
CA GLU A 220 10.95 -9.47 19.07
C GLU A 220 11.45 -9.43 17.62
N ASN A 221 11.10 -10.47 16.84
CA ASN A 221 11.49 -10.67 15.44
C ASN A 221 10.36 -10.33 14.45
N TRP A 222 9.25 -9.73 14.91
CA TRP A 222 8.15 -9.39 14.00
C TRP A 222 8.60 -8.32 13.00
N GLY A 223 8.40 -8.63 11.71
CA GLY A 223 8.91 -7.84 10.59
C GLY A 223 10.42 -7.86 10.42
N ARG A 224 11.22 -8.39 11.37
CA ARG A 224 12.67 -8.56 11.20
C ARG A 224 12.96 -9.65 10.16
N PHE A 225 14.02 -9.44 9.39
CA PHE A 225 14.44 -10.34 8.30
C PHE A 225 15.14 -11.62 8.80
N ASP A 226 15.58 -11.65 10.05
CA ASP A 226 16.34 -12.74 10.68
C ASP A 226 15.60 -14.09 10.72
N ASN A 227 14.29 -14.12 10.47
CA ASN A 227 13.51 -15.35 10.33
C ASN A 227 12.63 -15.40 9.05
N SER A 228 13.16 -14.92 7.91
CA SER A 228 12.45 -14.91 6.62
C SER A 228 12.17 -16.32 6.06
N ARG A 229 11.03 -16.51 5.38
CA ARG A 229 10.70 -17.75 4.63
C ARG A 229 11.58 -17.96 3.41
N TYR A 230 12.04 -16.86 2.82
CA TYR A 230 12.79 -16.83 1.57
C TYR A 230 14.10 -16.07 1.75
N SER A 231 15.09 -16.37 0.91
CA SER A 231 16.17 -15.42 0.67
C SER A 231 15.61 -14.33 -0.24
N CYS A 232 15.53 -13.08 0.23
CA CYS A 232 14.89 -12.00 -0.52
C CYS A 232 15.89 -10.95 -0.98
N CYS A 233 15.74 -10.53 -2.22
CA CYS A 233 16.35 -9.31 -2.76
C CYS A 233 15.27 -8.21 -2.83
N PHE A 234 15.45 -7.14 -2.05
CA PHE A 234 14.49 -6.02 -2.03
C PHE A 234 15.01 -4.87 -2.87
N ILE A 235 14.24 -4.50 -3.90
CA ILE A 235 14.50 -3.36 -4.76
C ILE A 235 13.38 -2.35 -4.55
N CYS A 236 13.73 -1.15 -4.10
CA CYS A 236 12.80 -0.03 -4.01
C CYS A 236 13.04 0.93 -5.18
N VAL A 237 12.09 1.00 -6.10
CA VAL A 237 12.07 2.04 -7.14
C VAL A 237 11.49 3.29 -6.53
N ASP A 238 12.33 4.31 -6.36
CA ASP A 238 11.96 5.56 -5.72
C ASP A 238 12.23 6.77 -6.62
N ALA A 239 11.54 7.87 -6.35
CA ALA A 239 11.77 9.14 -7.04
C ALA A 239 11.48 10.33 -6.13
N ALA A 240 12.01 11.50 -6.52
CA ALA A 240 11.78 12.74 -5.81
C ALA A 240 10.27 13.10 -5.77
N LEU A 241 9.81 13.62 -4.64
CA LEU A 241 8.40 13.97 -4.44
C LEU A 241 7.86 14.94 -5.50
N PRO A 242 8.58 15.99 -5.95
CA PRO A 242 8.07 16.89 -6.99
C PRO A 242 7.79 16.16 -8.32
N ALA A 243 8.68 15.27 -8.74
CA ALA A 243 8.50 14.47 -9.96
C ALA A 243 7.31 13.50 -9.82
N LEU A 244 7.21 12.82 -8.68
CA LEU A 244 6.08 11.90 -8.41
C LEU A 244 4.75 12.63 -8.33
N ASP A 245 4.68 13.79 -7.66
CA ASP A 245 3.44 14.55 -7.49
C ASP A 245 2.90 15.01 -8.85
N GLN A 246 3.75 15.54 -9.73
CA GLN A 246 3.39 15.92 -11.09
C GLN A 246 2.96 14.70 -11.91
N TYR A 247 3.73 13.61 -11.84
CA TYR A 247 3.44 12.40 -12.59
C TYR A 247 2.09 11.77 -12.19
N VAL A 248 1.84 11.59 -10.89
CA VAL A 248 0.60 10.95 -10.43
C VAL A 248 -0.63 11.83 -10.66
N GLU A 249 -0.46 13.16 -10.63
CA GLU A 249 -1.54 14.09 -10.96
C GLU A 249 -1.93 13.98 -12.43
N HIS A 250 -0.95 14.10 -13.33
CA HIS A 250 -1.16 13.96 -14.76
C HIS A 250 -1.71 12.57 -15.12
N ARG A 251 -1.25 11.52 -14.42
CA ARG A 251 -1.75 10.16 -14.61
C ARG A 251 -3.24 10.05 -14.31
N VAL A 252 -3.76 10.74 -13.29
CA VAL A 252 -5.21 10.75 -13.02
C VAL A 252 -5.98 11.35 -14.19
N ASP A 253 -5.45 12.40 -14.82
CA ASP A 253 -6.04 12.98 -16.03
C ASP A 253 -6.07 11.96 -17.17
N CYS A 254 -4.95 11.26 -17.43
CA CYS A 254 -4.92 10.17 -18.41
C CYS A 254 -5.88 9.03 -18.07
N MET A 255 -6.09 8.72 -16.80
CA MET A 255 -7.04 7.69 -16.37
C MET A 255 -8.49 8.12 -16.67
N LEU A 256 -8.82 9.40 -16.52
CA LEU A 256 -10.14 9.92 -16.94
C LEU A 256 -10.35 9.74 -18.44
N ASP A 257 -9.35 10.09 -19.26
CA ASP A 257 -9.39 9.89 -20.71
C ASP A 257 -9.53 8.41 -21.09
N ALA A 258 -8.94 7.51 -20.29
CA ALA A 258 -8.99 6.07 -20.46
C ALA A 258 -10.28 5.40 -19.95
N GLY A 259 -11.24 6.18 -19.40
CA GLY A 259 -12.54 5.66 -18.97
C GLY A 259 -12.63 5.31 -17.48
N LEU A 260 -11.83 5.92 -16.61
CA LEU A 260 -11.93 5.74 -15.15
C LEU A 260 -13.35 5.93 -14.63
N LEU A 261 -14.06 6.96 -15.10
CA LEU A 261 -15.41 7.27 -14.64
C LEU A 261 -16.42 6.19 -15.04
N ASP A 262 -16.21 5.53 -16.18
CA ASP A 262 -17.04 4.42 -16.64
C ASP A 262 -16.93 3.25 -15.65
N GLU A 263 -15.70 2.90 -15.26
CA GLU A 263 -15.47 1.81 -14.30
C GLU A 263 -16.09 2.10 -12.92
N VAL A 264 -16.01 3.36 -12.46
CA VAL A 264 -16.59 3.75 -11.17
C VAL A 264 -18.12 3.79 -11.25
N TYR A 265 -18.68 4.22 -12.38
CA TYR A 265 -20.11 4.19 -12.64
C TYR A 265 -20.67 2.76 -12.58
N ASP A 266 -20.00 1.81 -13.24
CA ASP A 266 -20.44 0.41 -13.32
C ASP A 266 -20.59 -0.25 -11.95
N ILE A 267 -19.77 0.14 -10.98
CA ILE A 267 -19.81 -0.40 -9.62
C ILE A 267 -20.62 0.45 -8.65
N TYR A 268 -21.09 1.64 -9.05
CA TYR A 268 -21.75 2.57 -8.16
C TYR A 268 -23.06 1.99 -7.61
N ASN A 269 -23.21 2.01 -6.28
CA ASN A 269 -24.43 1.60 -5.63
C ASN A 269 -24.58 2.39 -4.31
N PRO A 270 -25.60 3.24 -4.15
CA PRO A 270 -25.75 4.11 -2.98
C PRO A 270 -25.94 3.35 -1.67
N ASN A 271 -26.35 2.08 -1.72
CA ASN A 271 -26.61 1.23 -0.57
C ASN A 271 -25.44 0.26 -0.28
N ALA A 272 -24.35 0.31 -1.05
CA ALA A 272 -23.21 -0.57 -0.85
C ALA A 272 -22.30 -0.09 0.30
N ASN A 273 -21.56 -1.04 0.89
CA ASN A 273 -20.57 -0.71 1.90
C ASN A 273 -19.22 -0.36 1.26
N TYR A 274 -18.88 0.93 1.23
CA TYR A 274 -17.61 1.44 0.69
C TYR A 274 -16.41 1.34 1.65
N THR A 275 -16.57 0.61 2.76
CA THR A 275 -15.49 0.37 3.73
C THR A 275 -14.82 -0.99 3.58
N LEU A 276 -15.16 -1.76 2.54
CA LEU A 276 -14.66 -3.13 2.34
C LEU A 276 -14.23 -3.37 0.88
N GLY A 277 -13.25 -4.25 0.71
CA GLY A 277 -12.84 -4.78 -0.59
C GLY A 277 -12.45 -3.73 -1.63
N LEU A 278 -12.81 -4.00 -2.89
CA LEU A 278 -12.50 -3.15 -4.04
C LEU A 278 -13.05 -1.72 -3.91
N ARG A 279 -14.15 -1.53 -3.19
CA ARG A 279 -14.81 -0.22 -2.99
C ARG A 279 -13.98 0.76 -2.14
N GLN A 280 -12.89 0.29 -1.53
CA GLN A 280 -11.92 1.14 -0.83
C GLN A 280 -10.92 1.83 -1.77
N ALA A 281 -10.88 1.47 -3.06
CA ALA A 281 -9.94 2.05 -4.01
C ALA A 281 -10.07 3.59 -4.07
N ILE A 282 -8.92 4.27 -4.14
CA ILE A 282 -8.86 5.73 -4.30
C ILE A 282 -9.51 6.07 -5.64
N GLY A 283 -10.50 6.95 -5.62
CA GLY A 283 -11.32 7.33 -6.76
C GLY A 283 -12.59 6.52 -6.93
N VAL A 284 -13.00 5.72 -5.93
CA VAL A 284 -14.38 5.23 -5.86
C VAL A 284 -15.24 6.18 -5.03
N ARG A 285 -14.82 6.44 -3.78
CA ARG A 285 -15.59 7.23 -2.81
C ARG A 285 -15.60 8.71 -3.15
N GLU A 286 -14.55 9.19 -3.80
CA GLU A 286 -14.37 10.58 -4.17
C GLU A 286 -15.47 11.07 -5.13
N PHE A 287 -16.02 10.19 -5.98
CA PHE A 287 -17.10 10.52 -6.91
C PHE A 287 -18.50 10.30 -6.33
N GLU A 288 -18.66 9.88 -5.06
CA GLU A 288 -19.97 9.56 -4.50
C GLU A 288 -20.94 10.74 -4.58
N ASN A 289 -20.49 11.94 -4.19
CA ASN A 289 -21.30 13.15 -4.24
C ASN A 289 -21.72 13.52 -5.66
N PHE A 290 -20.80 13.36 -6.62
CA PHE A 290 -21.07 13.60 -8.03
C PHE A 290 -22.15 12.64 -8.54
N PHE A 291 -22.00 11.33 -8.30
CA PHE A 291 -23.01 10.34 -8.71
C PHE A 291 -24.36 10.56 -8.05
N ARG A 292 -24.39 10.89 -6.74
CA ARG A 292 -25.65 11.25 -6.06
C ARG A 292 -26.37 12.41 -6.76
N ALA A 293 -25.66 13.49 -7.08
CA ALA A 293 -26.24 14.63 -7.79
C ALA A 293 -26.63 14.30 -9.25
N TYR A 294 -25.83 13.48 -9.93
CA TYR A 294 -26.09 13.03 -11.29
C TYR A 294 -27.39 12.22 -11.39
N PHE A 295 -27.59 11.26 -10.50
CA PHE A 295 -28.81 10.44 -10.48
C PHE A 295 -30.04 11.20 -9.97
N SER A 296 -29.88 12.12 -9.00
CA SER A 296 -31.00 12.95 -8.56
C SER A 296 -31.50 13.88 -9.67
N GLY A 297 -30.61 14.44 -10.48
CA GLY A 297 -30.99 15.33 -11.59
C GLY A 297 -31.68 14.63 -12.76
N ASN A 298 -31.38 13.35 -13.01
CA ASN A 298 -32.00 12.58 -14.10
C ASN A 298 -33.39 12.02 -13.74
N MET A 299 -33.75 11.95 -12.45
CA MET A 299 -35.08 11.48 -11.99
C MET A 299 -36.18 12.52 -12.14
N ASP A 300 -35.82 13.81 -12.29
CA ASP A 300 -36.79 14.89 -12.48
C ASP A 300 -37.29 14.99 -13.94
N ASP A 301 -36.56 14.42 -14.90
CA ASP A 301 -36.92 14.41 -16.34
C ASP A 301 -37.73 13.18 -16.78
N GLU A 302 -37.78 12.10 -15.97
CA GLU A 302 -38.49 10.84 -16.29
C GLU A 302 -39.87 10.68 -15.60
N MET A 303 -40.38 11.70 -14.92
CA MET A 303 -41.77 11.73 -14.41
C MET A 303 -42.78 12.03 -15.54
N GLY A 304 -42.75 11.20 -16.57
CA GLY A 304 -43.82 11.01 -17.55
C GLY A 304 -44.56 9.70 -17.25
N ASP A 305 -45.61 9.82 -16.44
CA ASP A 305 -46.74 8.89 -16.24
C ASP A 305 -46.56 7.44 -16.75
N SER A 306 -46.00 6.56 -15.91
CA SER A 306 -46.28 5.12 -16.05
C SER A 306 -46.33 4.44 -14.68
N SER A 307 -47.55 4.02 -14.34
CA SER A 307 -47.90 3.28 -13.15
C SER A 307 -47.59 1.80 -13.35
N ASP A 308 -46.32 1.40 -13.20
CA ASP A 308 -46.05 0.01 -12.83
C ASP A 308 -44.74 -0.11 -12.03
N GLY A 309 -44.86 -0.54 -10.79
CA GLY A 309 -43.81 -0.60 -9.77
C GLY A 309 -42.83 -1.75 -9.97
N THR A 310 -42.32 -1.93 -11.19
CA THR A 310 -41.29 -2.93 -11.50
C THR A 310 -39.95 -2.22 -11.64
N PRO A 311 -38.88 -2.61 -10.92
CA PRO A 311 -37.55 -2.07 -11.16
C PRO A 311 -37.10 -2.47 -12.57
N LEU A 312 -37.27 -1.57 -13.53
CA LEU A 312 -36.82 -1.77 -14.90
C LEU A 312 -35.29 -1.84 -14.88
N LYS A 313 -34.76 -3.06 -15.04
CA LYS A 313 -33.48 -3.29 -15.71
C LYS A 313 -33.64 -2.83 -17.17
N LEU A 314 -33.69 -1.51 -17.38
CA LEU A 314 -33.66 -0.89 -18.69
C LEU A 314 -32.26 -1.14 -19.29
N SER A 315 -32.20 -1.46 -20.58
CA SER A 315 -31.02 -2.08 -21.21
C SER A 315 -29.72 -1.30 -20.94
N THR A 316 -28.76 -1.96 -20.27
CA THR A 316 -27.50 -1.37 -19.79
C THR A 316 -26.74 -0.60 -20.88
N THR A 317 -26.75 -1.12 -22.11
CA THR A 317 -25.95 -0.59 -23.23
C THR A 317 -26.38 0.79 -23.77
N MET A 318 -27.67 1.15 -23.65
CA MET A 318 -28.16 2.49 -24.06
C MET A 318 -27.80 3.55 -23.01
N ASN A 319 -27.87 3.20 -21.72
CA ASN A 319 -27.48 4.07 -20.62
C ASN A 319 -25.97 4.35 -20.60
N ASP A 320 -25.12 3.37 -20.96
CA ASP A 320 -23.67 3.55 -20.96
C ASP A 320 -23.20 4.58 -22.01
N LYS A 321 -23.80 4.59 -23.20
CA LYS A 321 -23.49 5.59 -24.24
C LYS A 321 -23.96 6.98 -23.85
N LEU A 322 -25.19 7.08 -23.34
CA LEU A 322 -25.77 8.33 -22.86
C LEU A 322 -24.95 8.91 -21.71
N PHE A 323 -24.53 8.07 -20.77
CA PHE A 323 -23.67 8.46 -19.65
C PHE A 323 -22.34 9.05 -20.15
N LYS A 324 -21.66 8.39 -21.08
CA LYS A 324 -20.38 8.87 -21.64
C LYS A 324 -20.51 10.21 -22.36
N GLU A 325 -21.56 10.37 -23.17
CA GLU A 325 -21.85 11.63 -23.85
C GLU A 325 -22.17 12.75 -22.85
N ASN A 326 -22.94 12.44 -21.81
CA ASN A 326 -23.28 13.38 -20.74
C ASN A 326 -22.06 13.81 -19.93
N ILE A 327 -21.17 12.90 -19.53
CA ILE A 327 -19.94 13.23 -18.78
C ILE A 327 -19.03 14.14 -19.62
N ARG A 328 -18.84 13.82 -20.89
CA ARG A 328 -18.07 14.68 -21.81
C ARG A 328 -18.73 16.04 -21.97
N GLY A 329 -20.05 16.09 -22.02
CA GLY A 329 -20.83 17.34 -22.03
C GLY A 329 -20.61 18.18 -20.76
N ILE A 330 -20.64 17.54 -19.58
CA ILE A 330 -20.43 18.21 -18.28
C ILE A 330 -19.01 18.80 -18.21
N LEU A 331 -17.99 18.03 -18.56
CA LEU A 331 -16.59 18.50 -18.56
C LEU A 331 -16.33 19.66 -19.53
N ASN A 332 -16.94 19.61 -20.72
CA ASN A 332 -16.74 20.61 -21.78
C ASN A 332 -17.68 21.82 -21.65
N SER A 333 -18.63 21.79 -20.70
CA SER A 333 -19.57 22.90 -20.51
C SER A 333 -18.86 24.16 -20.03
N THR A 334 -19.22 25.32 -20.59
CA THR A 334 -18.57 26.61 -20.30
C THR A 334 -19.13 27.32 -19.06
N GLY A 335 -20.21 26.80 -18.46
CA GLY A 335 -20.85 27.36 -17.27
C GLY A 335 -20.62 26.50 -16.01
N ASP A 336 -20.70 27.15 -14.85
CA ASP A 336 -20.58 26.50 -13.54
C ASP A 336 -21.88 25.80 -13.15
N ASN A 337 -22.18 24.67 -13.80
CA ASN A 337 -23.24 23.77 -13.35
C ASN A 337 -22.79 23.07 -12.05
N PRO A 338 -23.64 22.96 -11.01
CA PRO A 338 -23.37 22.17 -9.80
C PRO A 338 -22.74 20.79 -10.05
N GLN A 339 -23.17 20.06 -11.10
CA GLN A 339 -22.61 18.75 -11.44
C GLN A 339 -21.14 18.84 -11.88
N LYS A 340 -20.77 19.88 -12.64
CA LYS A 340 -19.38 20.10 -13.08
C LYS A 340 -18.48 20.41 -11.88
N ILE A 341 -18.93 21.27 -10.98
CA ILE A 341 -18.19 21.61 -9.75
C ILE A 341 -17.93 20.36 -8.91
N LEU A 342 -18.94 19.52 -8.71
CA LEU A 342 -18.80 18.26 -7.96
C LEU A 342 -17.85 17.27 -8.65
N LEU A 343 -17.87 17.23 -9.98
CA LEU A 343 -16.96 16.38 -10.76
C LEU A 343 -15.51 16.84 -10.62
N GLU A 344 -15.25 18.14 -10.80
CA GLU A 344 -13.91 18.73 -10.64
C GLU A 344 -13.39 18.57 -9.20
N GLU A 345 -14.25 18.76 -8.20
CA GLU A 345 -13.91 18.53 -6.80
C GLU A 345 -13.54 17.06 -6.55
N ALA A 346 -14.31 16.12 -7.11
CA ALA A 346 -14.02 14.69 -7.01
C ALA A 346 -12.66 14.34 -7.64
N ILE A 347 -12.39 14.83 -8.85
CA ILE A 347 -11.10 14.64 -9.54
C ILE A 347 -9.95 15.21 -8.68
N GLY A 348 -10.11 16.42 -8.15
CA GLY A 348 -9.15 17.05 -7.24
C GLY A 348 -8.88 16.20 -6.00
N LYS A 349 -9.92 15.58 -5.40
CA LYS A 349 -9.76 14.65 -4.27
C LYS A 349 -9.00 13.39 -4.66
N VAL A 350 -9.23 12.81 -5.85
CA VAL A 350 -8.48 11.64 -6.34
C VAL A 350 -7.00 11.96 -6.47
N LYS A 351 -6.66 13.09 -7.10
CA LYS A 351 -5.29 13.59 -7.24
C LYS A 351 -4.63 13.75 -5.87
N LEU A 352 -5.28 14.46 -4.95
CA LEU A 352 -4.79 14.70 -3.60
C LEU A 352 -4.59 13.41 -2.79
N ASN A 353 -5.55 12.48 -2.83
CA ASN A 353 -5.47 11.22 -2.09
C ASN A 353 -4.40 10.29 -2.68
N THR A 354 -4.16 10.34 -3.99
CA THR A 354 -3.05 9.64 -4.65
C THR A 354 -1.69 10.20 -4.21
N GLN A 355 -1.53 11.53 -4.14
CA GLN A 355 -0.32 12.16 -3.60
C GLN A 355 -0.08 11.84 -2.10
N ARG A 356 -1.17 11.74 -1.31
CA ARG A 356 -1.10 11.27 0.08
C ARG A 356 -0.68 9.80 0.18
N LEU A 357 -1.14 8.95 -0.75
CA LEU A 357 -0.72 7.56 -0.84
C LEU A 357 0.79 7.43 -1.11
N VAL A 358 1.33 8.20 -2.07
CA VAL A 358 2.78 8.26 -2.34
C VAL A 358 3.57 8.53 -1.05
N ARG A 359 3.20 9.58 -0.30
CA ARG A 359 3.86 9.95 0.97
C ARG A 359 3.72 8.86 2.03
N ARG A 360 2.58 8.17 2.11
CA ARG A 360 2.37 7.04 3.03
C ARG A 360 3.28 5.86 2.68
N GLN A 361 3.34 5.48 1.40
CA GLN A 361 4.16 4.39 0.93
C GLN A 361 5.65 4.65 1.18
N LYS A 362 6.17 5.84 0.81
CA LYS A 362 7.56 6.22 1.11
C LYS A 362 7.88 6.14 2.62
N ARG A 363 6.99 6.66 3.48
CA ARG A 363 7.15 6.53 4.94
C ARG A 363 7.19 5.07 5.39
N ARG A 364 6.33 4.22 4.82
CA ARG A 364 6.30 2.78 5.16
C ARG A 364 7.57 2.06 4.70
N VAL A 365 8.09 2.36 3.50
CA VAL A 365 9.38 1.81 3.04
C VAL A 365 10.51 2.21 4.00
N ASN A 366 10.59 3.48 4.39
CA ASN A 366 11.58 3.95 5.37
C ASN A 366 11.45 3.23 6.71
N GLN A 367 10.24 2.91 7.16
CA GLN A 367 10.01 2.11 8.36
C GLN A 367 10.50 0.67 8.20
N LEU A 368 10.33 0.03 7.04
CA LEU A 368 10.87 -1.31 6.74
C LEU A 368 12.39 -1.36 6.93
N GLN A 369 13.10 -0.34 6.47
CA GLN A 369 14.54 -0.27 6.67
C GLN A 369 14.90 0.07 8.14
N THR A 370 14.30 1.11 8.71
CA THR A 370 14.74 1.68 9.99
C THR A 370 14.26 0.94 11.24
N LEU A 371 13.09 0.30 11.18
CA LEU A 371 12.48 -0.42 12.31
C LEU A 371 12.66 -1.92 12.18
N PHE A 372 12.63 -2.42 10.94
CA PHE A 372 12.61 -3.85 10.67
C PHE A 372 13.92 -4.39 10.09
N GLY A 373 14.89 -3.52 9.79
CA GLY A 373 16.24 -3.91 9.36
C GLY A 373 16.28 -4.54 7.97
N TRP A 374 15.34 -4.21 7.09
CA TRP A 374 15.33 -4.73 5.72
C TRP A 374 16.50 -4.13 4.94
N ASN A 375 17.27 -4.99 4.27
CA ASN A 375 18.31 -4.55 3.34
C ASN A 375 17.65 -4.23 1.99
N ILE A 376 17.37 -2.94 1.75
CA ILE A 376 16.65 -2.45 0.56
C ILE A 376 17.65 -1.74 -0.35
N SER A 377 17.79 -2.23 -1.58
CA SER A 377 18.52 -1.56 -2.65
C SER A 377 17.61 -0.53 -3.31
N TYR A 378 18.00 0.74 -3.29
CA TYR A 378 17.23 1.81 -3.90
C TYR A 378 17.68 2.04 -5.34
N VAL A 379 16.70 2.27 -6.21
CA VAL A 379 16.90 2.63 -7.61
C VAL A 379 16.15 3.93 -7.86
N ASP A 380 16.86 4.96 -8.28
CA ASP A 380 16.29 6.30 -8.50
C ASP A 380 15.69 6.40 -9.91
N ALA A 381 14.40 6.70 -9.98
CA ALA A 381 13.64 6.89 -11.20
C ALA A 381 13.24 8.36 -11.42
N THR A 382 13.83 9.32 -10.68
CA THR A 382 13.46 10.74 -10.73
C THR A 382 13.57 11.33 -12.13
N GLU A 383 14.75 11.21 -12.76
CA GLU A 383 15.02 11.74 -14.09
C GLU A 383 14.21 10.98 -15.18
N PRO A 384 14.18 9.63 -15.20
CA PRO A 384 13.35 8.88 -16.15
C PRO A 384 11.85 9.24 -16.12
N ILE A 385 11.30 9.50 -14.93
CA ILE A 385 9.89 9.90 -14.77
C ILE A 385 9.66 11.33 -15.28
N SER A 386 10.62 12.22 -15.08
CA SER A 386 10.52 13.62 -15.47
C SER A 386 10.70 13.81 -16.98
N GLU A 387 11.68 13.13 -17.56
CA GLU A 387 12.05 13.27 -18.98
C GLU A 387 11.27 12.31 -19.90
N LYS A 388 10.63 11.28 -19.34
CA LYS A 388 9.92 10.21 -20.07
C LYS A 388 10.80 9.53 -21.14
N SER A 389 12.10 9.40 -20.88
CA SER A 389 13.07 8.78 -21.80
C SER A 389 13.29 7.30 -21.50
N ASP A 390 13.11 6.45 -22.50
CA ASP A 390 13.32 5.01 -22.40
C ASP A 390 14.80 4.64 -22.20
N GLU A 391 15.71 5.39 -22.82
CA GLU A 391 17.16 5.19 -22.64
C GLU A 391 17.59 5.55 -21.22
N CYS A 392 17.07 6.66 -20.67
CA CYS A 392 17.32 7.06 -19.30
C CYS A 392 16.79 6.02 -18.31
N TRP A 393 15.57 5.49 -18.54
CA TRP A 393 15.01 4.40 -17.75
C TRP A 393 15.87 3.12 -17.79
N ALA A 394 16.33 2.71 -18.98
CA ALA A 394 17.18 1.53 -19.12
C ALA A 394 18.50 1.67 -18.37
N GLY A 395 19.16 2.82 -18.48
CA GLY A 395 20.47 3.08 -17.86
C GLY A 395 20.40 3.30 -16.35
N GLN A 396 19.41 4.07 -15.86
CA GLN A 396 19.34 4.48 -14.46
C GLN A 396 18.47 3.56 -13.58
N VAL A 397 17.53 2.82 -14.19
CA VAL A 397 16.60 1.96 -13.43
C VAL A 397 16.85 0.48 -13.71
N VAL A 398 16.79 0.06 -14.97
CA VAL A 398 16.89 -1.36 -15.32
C VAL A 398 18.30 -1.89 -15.06
N GLY A 399 19.35 -1.19 -15.53
CA GLY A 399 20.75 -1.57 -15.35
C GLY A 399 21.12 -1.85 -13.88
N PRO A 400 20.94 -0.88 -12.96
CA PRO A 400 21.24 -1.08 -11.54
C PRO A 400 20.42 -2.19 -10.88
N ALA A 401 19.12 -2.30 -11.22
CA ALA A 401 18.28 -3.38 -10.70
C ALA A 401 18.79 -4.77 -11.15
N VAL A 402 19.18 -4.90 -12.41
CA VAL A 402 19.74 -6.14 -12.96
C VAL A 402 21.06 -6.51 -12.28
N GLU A 403 21.95 -5.55 -12.00
CA GLU A 403 23.20 -5.78 -11.29
C GLU A 403 22.97 -6.31 -9.87
N VAL A 404 22.05 -5.67 -9.14
CA VAL A 404 21.65 -6.09 -7.79
C VAL A 404 21.11 -7.53 -7.80
N ILE A 405 20.21 -7.86 -8.75
CA ILE A 405 19.65 -9.21 -8.86
C ILE A 405 20.74 -10.22 -9.23
N ARG A 406 21.63 -9.91 -10.19
CA ARG A 406 22.74 -10.80 -10.55
C ARG A 406 23.66 -11.09 -9.37
N SER A 407 24.03 -10.06 -8.60
CA SER A 407 24.82 -10.24 -7.38
C SER A 407 24.13 -11.18 -6.40
N PHE A 408 22.86 -10.91 -6.10
CA PHE A 408 22.04 -11.73 -5.20
C PHE A 408 21.90 -13.19 -5.66
N LEU A 409 21.70 -13.43 -6.96
CA LEU A 409 21.62 -14.79 -7.50
C LEU A 409 22.99 -15.49 -7.43
N ASN A 410 24.10 -14.77 -7.58
CA ASN A 410 25.45 -15.31 -7.60
C ASN A 410 26.09 -15.54 -6.23
N GLU A 411 25.59 -14.92 -5.16
CA GLU A 411 26.13 -15.06 -3.78
C GLU A 411 26.24 -16.51 -3.27
N ASP A 412 25.51 -17.47 -3.87
CA ASP A 412 25.58 -18.89 -3.52
C ASP A 412 26.75 -19.64 -4.19
N TYR A 413 27.38 -19.07 -5.24
CA TYR A 413 28.51 -19.72 -5.92
C TYR A 413 29.85 -19.47 -5.20
N SER A 414 29.96 -18.38 -4.43
CA SER A 414 31.22 -17.95 -3.81
C SER A 414 31.41 -18.48 -2.38
N THR A 415 30.36 -18.98 -1.73
CA THR A 415 30.39 -19.43 -0.32
C THR A 415 30.72 -20.92 -0.14
N GLY A 416 31.14 -21.60 -1.20
CA GLY A 416 31.75 -22.93 -1.12
C GLY A 416 33.20 -22.88 -0.64
N ARG A 417 33.41 -22.54 0.65
CA ARG A 417 34.62 -22.66 1.50
C ARG A 417 34.89 -21.36 2.27
N VAL A 418 34.22 -21.14 3.41
CA VAL A 418 34.90 -20.67 4.64
C VAL A 418 34.11 -21.23 5.82
N SER A 419 34.85 -21.80 6.76
CA SER A 419 34.43 -22.31 8.06
C SER A 419 33.70 -21.28 8.91
N ASP A 420 32.76 -21.78 9.72
CA ASP A 420 32.15 -21.07 10.85
C ASP A 420 33.21 -20.52 11.80
N GLU A 421 33.63 -19.28 11.59
CA GLU A 421 34.18 -18.34 12.57
C GLU A 421 34.54 -17.05 11.81
N GLU A 422 34.22 -15.89 12.39
CA GLU A 422 34.49 -14.54 11.84
C GLU A 422 33.48 -13.95 10.83
N SER A 423 32.27 -13.69 11.32
CA SER A 423 31.59 -12.43 10.97
C SER A 423 30.90 -11.84 12.20
N LYS A 424 31.73 -11.38 13.13
CA LYS A 424 31.36 -10.43 14.18
C LYS A 424 31.93 -9.05 13.81
N THR A 425 31.47 -8.48 12.71
CA THR A 425 31.53 -7.02 12.55
C THR A 425 30.22 -6.44 13.06
N VAL A 426 30.26 -6.18 14.36
CA VAL A 426 29.28 -5.46 15.15
C VAL A 426 29.00 -4.10 14.48
N THR A 427 27.91 -4.01 13.73
CA THR A 427 27.19 -2.74 13.63
C THR A 427 26.32 -2.68 14.87
N ASP A 428 26.64 -1.76 15.79
CA ASP A 428 25.85 -1.46 16.98
C ASP A 428 24.41 -1.13 16.56
N ILE A 429 23.56 -2.15 16.55
CA ILE A 429 22.12 -2.00 16.55
C ILE A 429 21.80 -1.37 17.89
N VAL A 430 21.68 -0.04 17.92
CA VAL A 430 21.06 0.67 19.03
C VAL A 430 19.72 -0.04 19.28
N GLN A 431 19.62 -0.76 20.40
CA GLN A 431 18.36 -1.25 20.94
C GLN A 431 17.46 -0.02 21.14
N ARG A 432 16.70 0.35 20.11
CA ARG A 432 15.73 1.42 20.19
C ARG A 432 14.54 0.84 20.93
N ASP A 433 14.40 1.27 22.17
CA ASP A 433 13.21 1.04 22.97
C ASP A 433 12.03 1.80 22.35
N LEU A 434 11.35 1.14 21.40
CA LEU A 434 10.20 1.64 20.65
C LEU A 434 8.91 1.61 21.48
N TRP A 435 8.95 1.01 22.67
CA TRP A 435 7.75 0.66 23.44
C TRP A 435 7.56 1.53 24.67
N THR A 436 8.59 2.30 25.08
CA THR A 436 8.45 3.25 26.17
C THR A 436 7.50 4.39 25.79
N GLN A 437 6.43 4.52 26.58
CA GLN A 437 5.42 5.55 26.43
C GLN A 437 5.82 6.82 27.17
N TYR A 438 5.82 7.95 26.47
CA TYR A 438 6.01 9.28 27.03
C TYR A 438 4.71 10.06 26.92
N VAL A 439 4.33 10.78 27.99
CA VAL A 439 3.13 11.61 28.00
C VAL A 439 3.53 13.07 28.18
N CYS A 440 3.21 13.91 27.20
CA CYS A 440 3.41 15.34 27.29
C CYS A 440 2.19 16.01 27.94
N LYS A 441 2.23 16.20 29.26
CA LYS A 441 1.20 16.93 30.01
C LYS A 441 0.97 18.35 29.46
N SER A 442 2.06 19.03 29.07
CA SER A 442 2.02 20.38 28.49
C SER A 442 1.32 20.47 27.12
N CYS A 443 1.05 19.33 26.48
CA CYS A 443 0.35 19.26 25.20
C CYS A 443 -1.03 18.60 25.31
N GLY A 444 -1.65 18.59 26.50
CA GLY A 444 -2.96 17.96 26.71
C GLY A 444 -2.83 16.45 26.78
N ASP A 445 -1.92 15.96 27.62
CA ASP A 445 -1.60 14.54 27.81
C ASP A 445 -1.31 13.78 26.51
N ARG A 446 -0.66 14.46 25.56
CA ARG A 446 -0.29 13.86 24.29
C ARG A 446 0.67 12.69 24.51
N ILE A 447 0.25 11.51 24.08
CA ILE A 447 1.02 10.26 24.20
C ILE A 447 1.95 10.11 22.99
N LEU A 448 3.23 9.80 23.24
CA LEU A 448 4.31 9.65 22.27
C LEU A 448 5.09 8.37 22.59
N ARG A 449 5.62 7.66 21.59
CA ARG A 449 6.19 6.32 21.82
C ARG A 449 7.60 6.18 21.29
N GLY A 450 8.47 5.66 22.15
CA GLY A 450 9.89 5.57 21.92
C GLY A 450 10.62 6.91 22.14
N ALA A 451 11.86 6.81 22.59
CA ALA A 451 12.67 7.98 22.93
C ALA A 451 12.85 8.95 21.74
N HIS A 452 12.82 8.43 20.52
CA HIS A 452 12.99 9.22 19.30
C HIS A 452 11.79 10.13 18.99
N GLU A 453 10.55 9.61 19.04
CA GLU A 453 9.35 10.43 18.84
C GLU A 453 9.17 11.46 19.96
N TRP A 454 9.51 11.08 21.19
CA TRP A 454 9.55 11.99 22.33
C TRP A 454 10.53 13.15 22.10
N GLU A 455 11.73 12.85 21.61
CA GLU A 455 12.75 13.85 21.32
C GLU A 455 12.31 14.77 20.17
N GLN A 456 11.80 14.22 19.07
CA GLN A 456 11.26 15.01 17.96
C GLN A 456 10.08 15.88 18.40
N HIS A 457 9.19 15.36 19.25
CA HIS A 457 8.08 16.13 19.79
C HIS A 457 8.55 17.31 20.63
N LYS A 458 9.51 17.11 21.55
CA LYS A 458 10.10 18.19 22.35
C LYS A 458 10.72 19.28 21.48
N GLN A 459 11.35 18.87 20.38
CA GLN A 459 11.96 19.78 19.41
C GLN A 459 10.94 20.39 18.43
N GLY A 460 9.71 19.90 18.39
CA GLY A 460 8.66 20.38 17.50
C GLY A 460 8.21 21.82 17.79
N ARG A 461 7.92 22.59 16.73
CA ARG A 461 7.44 23.99 16.84
C ARG A 461 6.18 24.11 17.70
N GLY A 462 5.25 23.16 17.60
CA GLY A 462 4.00 23.15 18.37
C GLY A 462 4.23 22.98 19.88
N HIS A 463 5.10 22.04 20.27
CA HIS A 463 5.48 21.85 21.67
C HIS A 463 6.21 23.08 22.23
N ARG A 464 7.18 23.63 21.47
CA ARG A 464 7.92 24.84 21.86
C ARG A 464 7.00 26.05 22.06
N LYS A 465 6.01 26.27 21.17
CA LYS A 465 5.02 27.34 21.31
C LYS A 465 4.16 27.15 22.57
N ARG A 466 3.65 25.94 22.83
CA ARG A 466 2.86 25.65 24.05
C ARG A 466 3.68 25.82 25.33
N MET A 467 4.92 25.33 25.36
CA MET A 467 5.82 25.52 26.50
C MET A 467 6.17 26.99 26.74
N SER A 468 6.34 27.79 25.69
CA SER A 468 6.54 29.24 25.81
C SER A 468 5.31 29.95 26.36
N SER A 469 4.11 29.57 25.90
CA SER A 469 2.83 30.09 26.42
C SER A 469 2.61 29.73 27.90
N LEU A 470 2.89 28.48 28.28
CA LEU A 470 2.79 28.00 29.67
C LEU A 470 3.82 28.66 30.61
N ARG A 471 5.01 28.99 30.10
CA ARG A 471 6.02 29.76 30.87
C ARG A 471 5.56 31.20 31.10
N LYS A 472 4.95 31.83 30.08
CA LYS A 472 4.38 33.18 30.20
C LYS A 472 3.19 33.23 31.16
N SER A 473 2.29 32.25 31.12
CA SER A 473 1.15 32.23 32.06
C SER A 473 1.59 32.00 33.52
N ARG A 474 2.62 31.18 33.75
CA ARG A 474 3.20 30.99 35.09
C ARG A 474 3.91 32.23 35.64
N SER A 475 4.57 33.03 34.79
CA SER A 475 5.18 34.29 35.24
C SER A 475 4.16 35.37 35.61
N PHE A 476 2.97 35.34 35.03
CA PHE A 476 1.86 36.25 35.39
C PHE A 476 1.11 35.82 36.66
N SER A 477 1.33 34.60 37.16
CA SER A 477 0.67 34.08 38.36
C SER A 477 1.50 34.27 39.65
N GLN A 478 2.69 34.88 39.55
CA GLN A 478 3.60 35.17 40.67
C GLN A 478 3.88 36.67 40.84
N GLN A 479 3.04 37.54 40.28
CA GLN A 479 3.03 38.98 40.54
C GLN A 479 1.80 39.36 41.36
#